data_AF-A0A0X3TCC6-F1
#
_entry.id   AF-A0A0X3TCC6-F1
#
_cell.length_a   1.000
_cell.length_b   1.000
_cell.length_c   1.000
_cell.angle_alpha   90.00
_cell.angle_beta   90.00
_cell.angle_gamma   90.00
#
_symmetry.space_group_name_H-M   'P 1'
#
loop_
_entity.id
_entity.type
_entity.pdbx_description
1 polymer ?
#
loop_
_entity_poly.entity_id
_entity_poly.type
_entity_poly.pdbx_seq_one_letter_code
_entity_poly.pdbx_strand_id
1 'polypeptide(L)'
;MPGAPALALRYAAKPKLLKIQIGVFLSKKTIESEPWRVMYRNGVLFVIGGFLAAVAFFVSGWTGFLNHFGEPPSSWFQRSGSLMTITMVFVDYHLYKLVNDVRQINQIPPSALQIKDRYHPLIRVLPYFAVLFTAVATFVWGYGDILFSEIRQF
;
A
#
# COMPACT_ATOMS: atom_id res chain seq x y z
N MET A 1 48.01 -41.75 -44.29
CA MET A 1 46.72 -41.05 -44.12
C MET A 1 45.71 -42.01 -43.50
N PRO A 2 45.38 -41.84 -42.20
CA PRO A 2 44.00 -42.09 -41.77
C PRO A 2 43.52 -41.07 -40.70
N GLY A 3 42.20 -40.89 -40.60
CA GLY A 3 41.55 -40.55 -39.32
C GLY A 3 40.98 -39.13 -39.16
N ALA A 4 40.01 -38.72 -39.99
CA ALA A 4 39.23 -37.49 -39.77
C ALA A 4 37.67 -37.62 -39.72
N PRO A 5 37.02 -38.71 -39.25
CA PRO A 5 35.55 -38.69 -39.09
C PRO A 5 35.02 -38.35 -37.69
N ALA A 6 35.86 -38.29 -36.64
CA ALA A 6 35.35 -38.19 -35.26
C ALA A 6 34.97 -36.77 -34.77
N LEU A 7 35.45 -35.71 -35.44
CA LEU A 7 35.26 -34.33 -34.97
C LEU A 7 33.94 -33.68 -35.45
N ALA A 8 33.34 -34.16 -36.53
CA ALA A 8 32.12 -33.59 -37.10
C ALA A 8 30.86 -33.88 -36.26
N LEU A 9 30.83 -34.98 -35.50
CA LEU A 9 29.67 -35.36 -34.69
C LEU A 9 29.51 -34.57 -33.38
N ARG A 10 30.54 -33.85 -32.91
CA ARG A 10 30.45 -33.05 -31.67
C ARG A 10 29.77 -31.69 -31.86
N TYR A 11 29.60 -31.21 -33.09
CA TYR A 11 29.03 -29.89 -33.36
C TYR A 11 27.51 -29.89 -33.61
N ALA A 12 26.90 -31.04 -33.92
CA ALA A 12 25.47 -31.13 -34.23
C ALA A 12 24.54 -31.12 -33.00
N ALA A 13 25.06 -31.32 -31.78
CA ALA A 13 24.24 -31.53 -30.58
C ALA A 13 23.96 -30.27 -29.72
N LYS A 14 24.52 -29.10 -30.07
CA LYS A 14 24.48 -27.91 -29.19
C LYS A 14 23.28 -26.94 -29.28
N PRO A 15 22.37 -26.94 -30.29
CA PRO A 15 21.37 -25.87 -30.38
C PRO A 15 20.21 -25.99 -29.38
N LYS A 16 19.89 -27.19 -28.90
CA LYS A 16 18.76 -27.42 -27.96
C LYS A 16 19.08 -27.02 -26.51
N LEU A 17 20.32 -27.23 -26.05
CA LEU A 17 20.72 -26.90 -24.67
C LEU A 17 20.83 -25.39 -24.44
N LEU A 18 21.22 -24.62 -25.47
CA LEU A 18 21.32 -23.16 -25.38
C LEU A 18 19.95 -22.51 -25.21
N LYS A 19 18.91 -23.01 -25.90
CA LYS A 19 17.53 -22.50 -25.74
C LYS A 19 16.95 -22.79 -24.36
N ILE A 20 17.28 -23.94 -23.76
CA ILE A 20 16.86 -24.29 -22.39
C ILE A 20 17.54 -23.37 -21.38
N GLN A 21 18.85 -23.12 -21.50
CA GLN A 21 19.53 -22.19 -20.59
C GLN A 21 19.04 -20.76 -20.72
N ILE A 22 18.79 -20.26 -21.93
CA ILE A 22 18.24 -18.92 -22.15
C ILE A 22 16.81 -18.82 -21.61
N GLY A 23 15.98 -19.86 -21.80
CA GLY A 23 14.62 -19.91 -21.26
C GLY A 23 14.59 -19.95 -19.72
N VAL A 24 15.49 -20.72 -19.09
CA VAL A 24 15.62 -20.77 -17.61
C VAL A 24 16.18 -19.45 -17.06
N PHE A 25 17.10 -18.79 -17.77
CA PHE A 25 17.65 -17.50 -17.37
C PHE A 25 16.63 -16.36 -17.51
N LEU A 26 15.84 -16.35 -18.59
CA LEU A 26 14.75 -15.40 -18.78
C LEU A 26 13.58 -15.67 -17.81
N SER A 27 13.28 -16.93 -17.50
CA SER A 27 12.29 -17.30 -16.49
C SER A 27 12.71 -16.86 -15.09
N LYS A 28 13.97 -17.06 -14.69
CA LYS A 28 14.50 -16.56 -13.40
C LYS A 28 14.45 -15.03 -13.31
N LYS A 29 14.76 -14.32 -14.39
CA LYS A 29 14.70 -12.85 -14.43
C LYS A 29 13.27 -12.29 -14.37
N THR A 30 12.27 -13.12 -14.65
CA THR A 30 10.84 -12.73 -14.61
C THR A 30 10.19 -13.08 -13.26
N ILE A 31 10.77 -14.04 -12.50
CA ILE A 31 10.29 -14.48 -11.18
C ILE A 31 10.93 -13.69 -10.03
N GLU A 32 12.08 -13.03 -10.24
CA GLU A 32 12.50 -11.88 -9.41
C GLU A 32 11.65 -10.65 -9.77
N SER A 33 10.35 -10.75 -9.56
CA SER A 33 9.51 -9.57 -9.40
C SER A 33 10.10 -8.77 -8.24
N GLU A 34 10.75 -7.64 -8.55
CA GLU A 34 11.38 -6.71 -7.60
C GLU A 34 10.56 -6.64 -6.30
N PRO A 35 10.97 -7.31 -5.21
CA PRO A 35 10.13 -7.51 -4.02
C PRO A 35 9.71 -6.16 -3.41
N TRP A 36 10.59 -5.16 -3.56
CA TRP A 36 10.35 -3.75 -3.24
C TRP A 36 9.13 -3.18 -3.94
N ARG A 37 8.92 -3.47 -5.21
CA ARG A 37 7.81 -2.92 -6.01
C ARG A 37 6.46 -3.40 -5.50
N VAL A 38 6.37 -4.68 -5.13
CA VAL A 38 5.16 -5.27 -4.55
C VAL A 38 4.93 -4.73 -3.13
N MET A 39 5.98 -4.62 -2.33
CA MET A 39 5.91 -4.07 -0.98
C MET A 39 5.41 -2.62 -0.96
N TYR A 40 6.03 -1.73 -1.76
CA TYR A 40 5.62 -0.32 -1.87
C TYR A 40 4.20 -0.18 -2.40
N ARG A 41 3.85 -0.92 -3.45
CA ARG A 41 2.49 -0.89 -4.01
C ARG A 41 1.46 -1.31 -2.97
N ASN A 42 1.68 -2.42 -2.28
CA ASN A 42 0.73 -2.94 -1.30
C ASN A 42 0.62 -2.01 -0.07
N GLY A 43 1.73 -1.45 0.39
CA GLY A 43 1.73 -0.47 1.47
C GLY A 43 0.96 0.80 1.11
N VAL A 44 1.20 1.35 -0.08
CA VAL A 44 0.46 2.53 -0.57
C VAL A 44 -1.03 2.22 -0.74
N LEU A 45 -1.38 1.07 -1.31
CA LEU A 45 -2.79 0.65 -1.44
C LEU A 45 -3.46 0.47 -0.07
N PHE A 46 -2.75 -0.08 0.91
CA PHE A 46 -3.27 -0.21 2.28
C PHE A 46 -3.55 1.16 2.90
N VAL A 47 -2.62 2.10 2.76
CA VAL A 47 -2.79 3.47 3.28
C VAL A 47 -3.96 4.18 2.61
N ILE A 48 -4.06 4.12 1.27
CA ILE A 48 -5.19 4.69 0.53
C ILE A 48 -6.50 4.04 0.96
N GLY A 49 -6.53 2.71 1.07
CA GLY A 49 -7.69 1.97 1.56
C GLY A 49 -8.11 2.38 2.97
N GLY A 50 -7.15 2.62 3.86
CA GLY A 50 -7.40 3.11 5.22
C GLY A 50 -8.01 4.52 5.24
N PHE A 51 -7.54 5.43 4.39
CA PHE A 51 -8.18 6.75 4.23
C PHE A 51 -9.62 6.63 3.74
N LEU A 52 -9.85 5.80 2.72
CA LEU A 52 -11.21 5.55 2.20
C LEU A 52 -12.11 4.93 3.27
N ALA A 53 -11.59 4.00 4.08
CA ALA A 53 -12.33 3.41 5.20
C ALA A 53 -12.68 4.45 6.26
N ALA A 54 -11.78 5.37 6.61
CA ALA A 54 -12.10 6.47 7.53
C ALA A 54 -13.19 7.41 6.98
N VAL A 55 -13.15 7.75 5.69
CA VAL A 55 -14.24 8.50 5.06
C VAL A 55 -15.54 7.72 5.11
N ALA A 56 -15.52 6.41 4.85
CA ALA A 56 -16.70 5.56 4.94
C ALA A 56 -17.28 5.52 6.37
N PHE A 57 -16.44 5.43 7.40
CA PHE A 57 -16.88 5.51 8.80
C PHE A 57 -17.49 6.88 9.12
N PHE A 58 -16.89 7.97 8.67
CA PHE A 58 -17.46 9.31 8.82
C PHE A 58 -18.86 9.40 8.20
N VAL A 59 -18.99 9.03 6.92
CA VAL A 59 -20.25 9.11 6.16
C VAL A 59 -21.32 8.17 6.74
N SER A 60 -20.94 6.96 7.13
CA SER A 60 -21.89 6.01 7.76
C SER A 60 -22.35 6.47 9.14
N GLY A 61 -21.49 7.14 9.92
CA GLY A 61 -21.86 7.82 11.15
C GLY A 61 -22.86 8.95 10.89
N TRP A 62 -22.56 9.80 9.91
CA TRP A 62 -23.38 10.96 9.56
C TRP A 62 -24.78 10.59 9.05
N THR A 63 -24.85 9.58 8.18
CA THR A 63 -26.12 9.10 7.62
C THR A 63 -26.90 8.23 8.60
N GLY A 64 -26.25 7.71 9.65
CA GLY A 64 -26.83 6.72 10.54
C GLY A 64 -27.02 5.34 9.90
N PHE A 65 -26.40 5.06 8.74
CA PHE A 65 -26.58 3.81 8.00
C PHE A 65 -26.29 2.55 8.83
N LEU A 66 -25.32 2.63 9.74
CA LEU A 66 -24.94 1.51 10.61
C LEU A 66 -25.64 1.50 11.97
N ASN A 67 -26.52 2.47 12.25
CA ASN A 67 -27.26 2.56 13.50
C ASN A 67 -28.48 1.63 13.51
N HIS A 68 -28.23 0.33 13.72
CA HIS A 68 -29.29 -0.68 13.80
C HIS A 68 -29.91 -0.82 15.21
N PHE A 69 -29.31 -0.19 16.24
CA PHE A 69 -29.67 -0.42 17.64
C PHE A 69 -30.66 0.61 18.21
N GLY A 70 -31.21 1.49 17.37
CA GLY A 70 -32.17 2.51 17.81
C GLY A 70 -31.56 3.59 18.72
N GLU A 71 -30.23 3.75 18.68
CA GLU A 71 -29.55 4.80 19.45
C GLU A 71 -29.79 6.18 18.82
N PRO A 72 -29.62 7.28 19.59
CA PRO A 72 -29.62 8.62 19.03
C PRO A 72 -28.56 8.74 17.91
N PRO A 73 -28.90 9.29 16.73
CA PRO A 73 -27.94 9.45 15.63
C PRO A 73 -26.67 10.22 16.00
N SER A 74 -26.78 11.18 16.93
CA SER A 74 -25.65 11.95 17.48
C SER A 74 -24.64 11.07 18.21
N SER A 75 -25.10 10.16 19.06
CA SER A 75 -24.26 9.16 19.74
C SER A 75 -23.56 8.25 18.73
N TRP A 76 -24.27 7.84 17.68
CA TRP A 76 -23.68 7.00 16.64
C TRP A 76 -22.59 7.72 15.83
N PHE A 77 -22.81 8.98 15.48
CA PHE A 77 -21.80 9.80 14.80
C PHE A 77 -20.55 9.99 15.67
N GLN A 78 -20.70 10.19 16.98
CA GLN A 78 -19.56 10.24 17.90
C GLN A 78 -18.76 8.92 17.89
N ARG A 79 -19.44 7.77 17.89
CA ARG A 79 -18.78 6.45 17.85
C ARG A 79 -18.08 6.17 16.52
N SER A 80 -18.55 6.70 15.40
CA SER A 80 -17.82 6.55 14.14
C SER A 80 -16.45 7.24 14.20
N GLY A 81 -16.31 8.32 14.97
CA GLY A 81 -15.03 8.96 15.25
C GLY A 81 -13.98 8.04 15.90
N SER A 82 -14.40 7.12 16.78
CA SER A 82 -13.46 6.15 17.39
C SER A 82 -13.00 5.10 16.38
N LEU A 83 -13.89 4.63 15.49
CA LEU A 83 -13.54 3.74 14.38
C LEU A 83 -12.59 4.40 13.38
N MET A 84 -12.82 5.67 13.06
CA MET A 84 -11.89 6.47 12.25
C MET A 84 -10.52 6.56 12.94
N THR A 85 -10.51 6.86 14.24
CA THR A 85 -9.26 7.02 15.02
C THR A 85 -8.43 5.74 15.01
N ILE A 86 -9.05 4.60 15.31
CA ILE A 86 -8.37 3.28 15.27
C ILE A 86 -7.81 3.01 13.87
N THR A 87 -8.61 3.28 12.83
CA THR A 87 -8.18 3.09 11.44
C THR A 87 -6.97 3.96 11.10
N MET A 88 -6.98 5.22 11.54
CA MET A 88 -5.86 6.14 11.31
C MET A 88 -4.59 5.74 12.07
N VAL A 89 -4.69 5.15 13.26
CA VAL A 89 -3.53 4.58 13.96
C VAL A 89 -2.86 3.49 13.12
N PHE A 90 -3.63 2.59 12.51
CA PHE A 90 -3.07 1.57 11.61
C PHE A 90 -2.45 2.18 10.35
N VAL A 91 -3.07 3.22 9.79
CA VAL A 91 -2.51 3.95 8.64
C VAL A 91 -1.20 4.63 9.00
N ASP A 92 -1.12 5.31 10.14
CA ASP A 92 0.08 5.97 10.64
C ASP A 92 1.23 4.97 10.83
N TYR A 93 0.95 3.81 11.43
CA TYR A 93 1.95 2.76 11.58
C TYR A 93 2.52 2.29 10.23
N HIS A 94 1.66 2.07 9.23
CA HIS A 94 2.10 1.64 7.90
C HIS A 94 2.83 2.75 7.14
N LEU A 95 2.40 4.01 7.29
CA LEU A 95 3.08 5.17 6.73
C LEU A 95 4.46 5.35 7.34
N TYR A 96 4.60 5.20 8.66
CA TYR A 96 5.89 5.27 9.33
C TYR A 96 6.89 4.26 8.75
N LYS A 97 6.45 3.02 8.51
CA LYS A 97 7.27 1.99 7.86
C LYS A 97 7.67 2.41 6.44
N LEU A 98 6.72 2.84 5.62
CA LEU A 98 6.98 3.28 4.25
C LEU A 98 7.95 4.47 4.17
N VAL A 99 7.81 5.45 5.07
CA VAL A 99 8.69 6.64 5.11
C VAL A 99 10.10 6.26 5.55
N ASN A 100 10.24 5.38 6.55
CA ASN A 100 11.55 4.94 7.02
C ASN A 100 12.28 4.06 5.99
N ASP A 101 11.55 3.18 5.32
CA ASP A 101 12.08 2.37 4.22
C ASP A 101 12.60 3.28 3.09
N VAL A 102 11.97 4.44 2.85
CA VAL A 102 12.44 5.46 1.88
C VAL A 102 13.70 6.20 2.32
N ARG A 103 13.90 6.35 3.64
CA ARG A 103 15.04 7.07 4.23
C ARG A 103 16.31 6.20 4.33
N GLN A 104 16.19 4.90 4.57
CA GLN A 104 17.34 3.99 4.75
C GLN A 104 18.00 3.52 3.43
N ILE A 105 17.71 4.18 2.30
CA ILE A 105 17.95 3.68 0.93
C ILE A 105 19.42 3.75 0.44
N ASN A 106 20.35 4.27 1.23
CA ASN A 106 21.76 4.41 0.79
C ASN A 106 22.46 3.06 0.47
N GLN A 107 21.80 1.91 0.66
CA GLN A 107 22.33 0.56 0.43
C GLN A 107 21.54 -0.28 -0.61
N ILE A 108 20.58 0.30 -1.36
CA ILE A 108 19.66 -0.49 -2.20
C ILE A 108 20.06 -0.46 -3.70
N PRO A 109 19.85 -1.55 -4.46
CA PRO A 109 20.12 -1.60 -5.91
C PRO A 109 19.48 -0.47 -6.73
N PRO A 110 20.08 -0.10 -7.88
CA PRO A 110 19.61 0.98 -8.76
C PRO A 110 18.15 0.86 -9.21
N SER A 111 17.61 -0.35 -9.32
CA SER A 111 16.21 -0.60 -9.70
C SER A 111 15.20 -0.14 -8.64
N ALA A 112 15.57 -0.19 -7.35
CA ALA A 112 14.76 0.34 -6.27
C ALA A 112 14.76 1.89 -6.25
N LEU A 113 15.81 2.53 -6.75
CA LEU A 113 15.92 3.98 -6.84
C LEU A 113 14.83 4.57 -7.76
N GLN A 114 14.59 3.94 -8.92
CA GLN A 114 13.53 4.37 -9.85
C GLN A 114 12.12 4.21 -9.26
N ILE A 115 11.91 3.16 -8.46
CA ILE A 115 10.64 2.93 -7.76
C ILE A 115 10.44 3.99 -6.68
N LYS A 116 11.49 4.30 -5.92
CA LYS A 116 11.49 5.38 -4.94
C LYS A 116 11.05 6.68 -5.57
N ASP A 117 11.72 7.13 -6.64
CA ASP A 117 11.43 8.45 -7.24
C ASP A 117 9.96 8.56 -7.70
N ARG A 118 9.36 7.45 -8.13
CA ARG A 118 7.95 7.39 -8.49
C ARG A 118 7.00 7.56 -7.30
N TYR A 119 7.29 6.94 -6.15
CA TYR A 119 6.41 6.96 -4.96
C TYR A 119 6.78 8.05 -3.94
N HIS A 120 7.98 8.61 -4.03
CA HIS A 120 8.51 9.62 -3.13
C HIS A 120 7.61 10.85 -2.94
N PRO A 121 7.06 11.49 -4.00
CA PRO A 121 6.17 12.63 -3.81
C PRO A 121 4.91 12.24 -3.02
N LEU A 122 4.33 11.07 -3.30
CA LEU A 122 3.14 10.59 -2.59
C LEU A 122 3.44 10.29 -1.12
N ILE A 123 4.52 9.54 -0.84
CA ILE A 123 4.95 9.17 0.52
C ILE A 123 5.30 10.41 1.35
N ARG A 124 5.73 11.51 0.72
CA ARG A 124 5.99 12.78 1.41
C ARG A 124 4.70 13.49 1.84
N VAL A 125 3.61 13.35 1.09
CA VAL A 125 2.37 14.10 1.33
C VAL A 125 1.40 13.32 2.23
N LEU A 126 1.34 11.99 2.10
CA LEU A 126 0.41 11.15 2.88
C LEU A 126 0.46 11.34 4.41
N PRO A 127 1.62 11.53 5.06
CA PRO A 127 1.67 11.78 6.50
C PRO A 127 0.90 13.02 6.94
N TYR A 128 0.89 14.10 6.14
CA TYR A 128 0.12 15.30 6.47
C TYR A 128 -1.39 15.03 6.44
N PHE A 129 -1.84 14.22 5.47
CA PHE A 129 -3.23 13.77 5.42
C PHE A 129 -3.57 12.88 6.61
N ALA A 130 -2.66 11.99 7.02
CA ALA A 130 -2.89 11.13 8.18
C ALA A 130 -3.08 11.96 9.46
N VAL A 131 -2.20 12.95 9.71
CA VAL A 131 -2.37 13.87 10.85
C VAL A 131 -3.69 14.63 10.79
N LEU A 132 -4.07 15.15 9.62
CA LEU A 132 -5.34 15.85 9.44
C LEU A 132 -6.55 14.95 9.74
N PHE A 133 -6.56 13.73 9.20
CA PHE A 133 -7.65 12.77 9.42
C PHE A 133 -7.70 12.30 10.86
N THR A 134 -6.56 12.07 11.52
CA THR A 134 -6.49 11.73 12.94
C THR A 134 -7.07 12.87 13.78
N ALA A 135 -6.71 14.13 13.49
CA ALA A 135 -7.28 15.28 14.18
C ALA A 135 -8.82 15.32 14.01
N VAL A 136 -9.33 15.22 12.78
CA VAL A 136 -10.78 15.18 12.50
C VAL A 136 -11.45 14.01 13.22
N ALA A 137 -10.87 12.81 13.19
CA ALA A 137 -11.38 11.64 13.87
C ALA A 137 -11.49 11.86 15.39
N THR A 138 -10.47 12.47 16.00
CA THR A 138 -10.49 12.80 17.43
C THR A 138 -11.53 13.87 17.78
N PHE A 139 -11.74 14.87 16.91
CA PHE A 139 -12.79 15.86 17.10
C PHE A 139 -14.19 15.23 17.02
N VAL A 140 -14.45 14.37 16.03
CA VAL A 140 -15.72 13.65 15.91
C VAL A 140 -15.91 12.72 17.10
N TRP A 141 -14.86 12.06 17.57
CA TRP A 141 -14.96 11.19 18.73
C TRP A 141 -15.23 11.95 20.04
N GLY A 142 -14.61 13.11 20.23
CA GLY A 142 -14.76 13.92 21.44
C GLY A 142 -16.04 14.75 21.48
N TYR A 143 -16.48 15.29 20.34
CA TYR A 143 -17.54 16.30 20.23
C TYR A 143 -18.60 15.99 19.17
N GLY A 144 -18.64 14.74 18.67
CA GLY A 144 -19.53 14.37 17.58
C GLY A 144 -21.00 14.57 17.90
N ASP A 145 -21.42 14.35 19.14
CA ASP A 145 -22.80 14.55 19.59
C ASP A 145 -23.25 16.02 19.42
N ILE A 146 -22.42 16.97 19.87
CA ILE A 146 -22.66 18.41 19.77
C ILE A 146 -22.61 18.85 18.30
N LEU A 147 -21.58 18.43 17.55
CA LEU A 147 -21.44 18.79 16.13
C LEU A 147 -22.65 18.32 15.32
N PHE A 148 -23.11 17.10 15.59
CA PHE A 148 -24.25 16.53 14.90
C PHE A 148 -25.56 17.23 15.25
N SER A 149 -25.78 17.58 16.52
CA SER A 149 -27.00 18.27 16.94
C SER A 149 -27.11 19.66 16.35
N GLU A 150 -26.02 20.44 16.37
CA GLU A 150 -26.02 21.83 15.89
C GLU A 150 -26.15 21.92 14.37
N ILE A 151 -25.39 21.09 13.62
CA ILE A 151 -25.40 21.18 12.15
C ILE A 151 -26.75 20.73 11.56
N ARG A 152 -27.40 19.73 12.16
CA ARG A 152 -28.66 19.18 11.62
C ARG A 152 -29.89 20.02 11.93
N GLN A 153 -29.76 21.07 12.73
CA GLN A 153 -30.84 22.03 13.02
C GLN A 153 -30.95 23.14 11.97
N PHE A 154 -29.94 23.29 11.10
CA PHE A 154 -29.95 24.18 9.94
C PHE A 154 -30.27 23.42 8.64
#